data_AF-F2I3W8-F1
#
_entry.id   AF-F2I3W8-F1
#
_cell.length_a   1.000
_cell.length_b   1.000
_cell.length_c   1.000
_cell.angle_alpha   90.00
_cell.angle_beta   90.00
_cell.angle_gamma   90.00
#
_symmetry.space_group_name_H-M   'P 1'
#
loop_
_entity.id
_entity.type
_entity.pdbx_description
1 polymer ?
#
loop_
_entity_poly.entity_id
_entity_poly.type
_entity_poly.pdbx_seq_one_letter_code
_entity_poly.pdbx_strand_id
1 'polypeptide(L)'
;MKKIFLILFVSVVASTASLAAEKKSITKKEFIDSNIKKLEQQFNAIDSNKDGKMTPAEERAYVQRVQKARLLRRNLAILADINKDGKISKDEEKKLLTKMDVNKDGSVTPKEQENYYNKNKTKK
;
A
#
# COMPACT_ATOMS: atom_id res chain seq x y z
N MET A 1 19.18 6.52 12.64
CA MET A 1 18.45 7.10 11.48
C MET A 1 17.35 6.13 11.05
N LYS A 2 16.08 6.45 11.34
CA LYS A 2 14.93 5.56 11.12
C LYS A 2 14.56 5.58 9.63
N LYS A 3 14.89 4.52 8.89
CA LYS A 3 14.45 4.32 7.50
C LYS A 3 12.99 3.87 7.53
N ILE A 4 12.07 4.78 7.20
CA ILE A 4 10.64 4.47 7.06
C ILE A 4 10.46 3.91 5.65
N PHE A 5 10.03 2.64 5.57
CA PHE A 5 9.80 1.93 4.32
C PHE A 5 8.54 2.48 3.62
N LEU A 6 8.73 2.96 2.40
CA LEU A 6 7.71 3.24 1.40
C LEU A 6 7.04 1.91 1.00
N ILE A 7 5.80 1.65 1.41
CA ILE A 7 5.00 0.52 0.91
C ILE A 7 3.94 1.08 -0.04
N LEU A 8 4.34 1.27 -1.28
CA LEU A 8 3.43 1.42 -2.42
C LEU A 8 3.35 0.05 -3.11
N PHE A 9 2.14 -0.50 -3.09
CA PHE A 9 1.81 -1.83 -3.60
C PHE A 9 1.77 -1.79 -5.13
N VAL A 10 2.90 -2.02 -5.79
CA VAL A 10 2.96 -2.34 -7.23
C VAL A 10 2.83 -3.85 -7.37
N SER A 11 1.66 -4.31 -7.78
CA SER A 11 1.46 -5.69 -8.24
C SER A 11 1.71 -5.78 -9.75
N VAL A 12 2.91 -6.25 -10.09
CA VAL A 12 3.33 -7.07 -11.26
C VAL A 12 3.20 -6.47 -12.66
N VAL A 13 4.32 -6.26 -13.38
CA VAL A 13 4.77 -7.08 -14.55
C VAL A 13 6.29 -6.89 -14.82
N ALA A 14 7.01 -8.01 -14.73
CA ALA A 14 8.30 -8.41 -15.32
C ALA A 14 9.33 -7.36 -15.82
N SER A 15 10.45 -7.27 -15.12
CA SER A 15 11.78 -7.18 -15.74
C SER A 15 12.51 -8.49 -15.46
N THR A 16 12.54 -9.37 -16.45
CA THR A 16 13.10 -10.74 -16.39
C THR A 16 14.59 -10.77 -16.76
N ALA A 17 15.38 -9.83 -16.25
CA ALA A 17 16.84 -9.88 -16.38
C ALA A 17 17.48 -9.49 -15.03
N SER A 18 18.15 -10.47 -14.41
CA SER A 18 18.92 -10.36 -13.17
C SER A 18 18.17 -10.27 -11.85
N LEU A 19 17.25 -11.21 -11.61
CA LEU A 19 17.22 -11.93 -10.33
C LEU A 19 16.96 -13.39 -10.67
N ALA A 20 18.02 -14.12 -11.02
CA ALA A 20 18.04 -15.53 -10.68
C ALA A 20 17.89 -15.57 -9.16
N ALA A 21 16.66 -15.64 -8.68
CA ALA A 21 16.37 -15.92 -7.30
C ALA A 21 16.99 -17.29 -7.04
N GLU A 22 18.18 -17.30 -6.44
CA GLU A 22 18.67 -18.47 -5.74
C GLU A 22 17.46 -19.02 -4.99
N LYS A 23 17.05 -20.25 -5.29
CA LYS A 23 16.15 -20.99 -4.40
C LYS A 23 16.94 -21.22 -3.11
N LYS A 24 17.04 -20.19 -2.27
CA LYS A 24 17.45 -20.33 -0.88
C LYS A 24 16.39 -21.21 -0.24
N SER A 25 16.76 -22.44 0.06
CA SER A 25 16.00 -23.26 0.97
C SER A 25 15.85 -22.46 2.27
N ILE A 26 14.61 -22.23 2.68
CA ILE A 26 14.33 -21.67 4.00
C ILE A 26 14.21 -22.85 4.97
N THR A 27 14.73 -22.68 6.16
CA THR A 27 14.50 -23.64 7.24
C THR A 27 13.05 -23.54 7.72
N LYS A 28 12.54 -24.62 8.33
CA LYS A 28 11.22 -24.61 8.98
C LYS A 28 11.10 -23.48 10.01
N LYS A 29 12.19 -23.21 10.74
CA LYS A 29 12.26 -22.13 11.73
C LYS A 29 12.07 -20.76 11.08
N GLU A 30 12.83 -20.44 10.04
CA GLU A 30 12.72 -19.15 9.34
C GLU A 30 11.33 -18.93 8.74
N PHE A 31 10.71 -19.99 8.20
CA PHE A 31 9.34 -19.92 7.70
C PHE A 31 8.35 -19.57 8.82
N ILE A 32 8.44 -20.24 9.97
CA ILE A 32 7.56 -19.99 11.12
C ILE A 32 7.79 -18.58 11.66
N ASP A 33 9.04 -18.19 11.92
CA ASP A 33 9.40 -16.90 12.49
C ASP A 33 8.94 -15.73 11.60
N SER A 34 9.07 -15.88 10.26
CA SER A 34 8.58 -14.89 9.29
C SER A 34 7.04 -14.75 9.31
N ASN A 35 6.32 -15.86 9.44
CA ASN A 35 4.87 -15.84 9.53
C ASN A 35 4.38 -15.29 10.88
N ILE A 36 5.01 -15.65 11.99
CA ILE A 36 4.71 -15.11 13.32
C ILE A 36 4.87 -13.59 13.30
N LYS A 37 5.99 -13.08 12.78
CA LYS A 37 6.23 -11.62 12.67
C LYS A 37 5.14 -10.91 11.87
N LYS A 38 4.64 -11.51 10.77
CA LYS A 38 3.54 -10.94 9.99
C LYS A 38 2.22 -10.95 10.75
N LEU A 39 1.93 -12.02 11.48
CA LEU A 39 0.73 -12.13 12.31
C LEU A 39 0.75 -11.13 13.46
N GLU A 40 1.90 -10.94 14.11
CA GLU A 40 2.10 -9.91 15.13
C GLU A 40 1.85 -8.50 14.57
N GLN A 41 2.37 -8.21 13.37
CA GLN A 41 2.12 -6.92 12.71
C GLN A 41 0.65 -6.71 12.40
N GLN A 42 -0.06 -7.75 11.95
CA GLN A 42 -1.50 -7.69 11.70
C GLN A 42 -2.29 -7.50 12.99
N PHE A 43 -1.94 -8.26 14.03
CA PHE A 43 -2.54 -8.14 15.35
C PHE A 43 -2.40 -6.72 15.88
N ASN A 44 -1.17 -6.19 15.92
CA ASN A 44 -0.87 -4.81 16.36
C ASN A 44 -1.54 -3.74 15.49
N ALA A 45 -1.89 -4.05 14.24
CA ALA A 45 -2.59 -3.12 13.38
C ALA A 45 -4.09 -3.05 13.69
N ILE A 46 -4.65 -4.09 14.31
CA ILE A 46 -6.04 -4.20 14.73
C ILE A 46 -6.19 -3.79 16.20
N ASP A 47 -5.38 -4.37 17.11
CA ASP A 47 -5.26 -4.00 18.53
C ASP A 47 -4.72 -2.57 18.65
N SER A 48 -5.66 -1.64 18.64
CA SER A 48 -5.37 -0.21 18.50
C SER A 48 -5.01 0.42 19.83
N ASN A 49 -5.59 -0.11 20.91
CA ASN A 49 -5.32 0.34 22.28
C ASN A 49 -4.10 -0.38 22.90
N LYS A 50 -3.56 -1.42 22.23
CA LYS A 50 -2.39 -2.20 22.65
C LYS A 50 -2.59 -2.93 23.96
N ASP A 51 -3.82 -3.41 24.21
CA ASP A 51 -4.15 -4.15 25.42
C ASP A 51 -3.95 -5.66 25.28
N GLY A 52 -3.49 -6.12 24.10
CA GLY A 52 -3.24 -7.52 23.80
C GLY A 52 -4.52 -8.31 23.48
N LYS A 53 -5.64 -7.62 23.23
CA LYS A 53 -6.91 -8.22 22.81
C LYS A 53 -7.38 -7.59 21.51
N MET A 54 -8.29 -8.29 20.83
CA MET A 54 -8.94 -7.80 19.63
C MET A 54 -10.43 -7.70 19.92
N THR A 55 -10.94 -6.49 20.07
CA THR A 55 -12.37 -6.28 20.27
C THR A 55 -13.12 -6.23 18.93
N PRO A 56 -14.42 -6.57 18.88
CA PRO A 56 -15.22 -6.39 17.66
C PRO A 56 -15.24 -4.93 17.17
N ALA A 57 -15.10 -3.96 18.07
CA ALA A 57 -15.04 -2.54 17.71
C ALA A 57 -13.75 -2.22 16.93
N GLU A 58 -12.61 -2.74 17.39
CA GLU A 58 -11.32 -2.57 16.75
C GLU A 58 -11.22 -3.30 15.41
N GLU A 59 -11.74 -4.52 15.34
CA GLU A 59 -11.83 -5.25 14.08
C GLU A 59 -12.65 -4.47 13.05
N ARG A 60 -13.83 -3.97 13.43
CA ARG A 60 -14.67 -3.14 12.53
C ARG A 60 -13.95 -1.88 12.10
N ALA A 61 -13.28 -1.16 13.02
CA ALA A 61 -12.53 0.05 12.70
C ALA A 61 -11.38 -0.25 11.73
N TYR A 62 -10.65 -1.35 11.95
CA TYR A 62 -9.60 -1.84 11.07
C TYR A 62 -10.14 -2.13 9.66
N VAL A 63 -11.22 -2.91 9.58
CA VAL A 63 -11.86 -3.30 8.32
C VAL A 63 -12.34 -2.07 7.56
N GLN A 64 -13.00 -1.11 8.21
CA GLN A 64 -13.44 0.13 7.59
C GLN A 64 -12.26 0.95 7.03
N ARG A 65 -11.16 1.08 7.78
CA ARG A 65 -9.95 1.75 7.33
C ARG A 65 -9.36 1.07 6.09
N VAL A 66 -9.26 -0.25 6.09
CA VAL A 66 -8.72 -1.03 4.95
C VAL A 66 -9.63 -0.89 3.73
N GLN A 67 -10.95 -0.97 3.89
CA GLN A 67 -11.91 -0.78 2.81
C GLN A 67 -11.81 0.64 2.20
N LYS A 68 -11.76 1.68 3.04
CA LYS A 68 -11.59 3.07 2.58
C LYS A 68 -10.30 3.23 1.79
N ALA A 69 -9.18 2.70 2.30
CA ALA A 69 -7.89 2.75 1.60
C ALA A 69 -7.92 2.00 0.26
N ARG A 70 -8.56 0.82 0.20
CA ARG A 70 -8.69 0.03 -1.04
C ARG A 70 -9.52 0.77 -2.08
N LEU A 71 -10.64 1.37 -1.68
CA LEU A 71 -11.50 2.15 -2.57
C LEU A 71 -10.76 3.37 -3.11
N LEU A 72 -10.08 4.12 -2.23
CA LEU A 72 -9.28 5.27 -2.64
C LEU A 72 -8.22 4.89 -3.67
N ARG A 73 -7.46 3.81 -3.42
CA ARG A 73 -6.44 3.31 -4.34
C ARG A 73 -7.02 2.90 -5.70
N ARG A 74 -8.16 2.20 -5.70
CA ARG A 74 -8.85 1.83 -6.96
C ARG A 74 -9.20 3.09 -7.76
N ASN A 75 -9.77 4.10 -7.11
CA ASN A 75 -10.21 5.30 -7.81
C ASN A 75 -9.02 6.15 -8.29
N LEU A 76 -7.92 6.17 -7.52
CA LEU A 76 -6.67 6.79 -7.96
C LEU A 76 -6.08 6.09 -9.19
N ALA A 77 -6.13 4.76 -9.26
CA ALA A 77 -5.71 4.02 -10.44
C ALA A 77 -6.55 4.41 -11.67
N ILE A 78 -7.87 4.52 -11.53
CA ILE A 78 -8.74 4.98 -12.62
C ILE A 78 -8.38 6.40 -13.09
N LEU A 79 -7.99 7.29 -12.18
CA LEU A 79 -7.54 8.65 -12.54
C LEU A 79 -6.14 8.69 -13.17
N ALA A 80 -5.32 7.68 -12.90
CA ALA A 80 -3.94 7.58 -13.37
C ALA A 80 -3.84 6.94 -14.76
N ASP A 81 -4.78 6.08 -15.12
CA ASP A 81 -4.92 5.47 -16.45
C ASP A 81 -5.39 6.53 -17.47
N ILE A 82 -4.42 7.29 -18.01
CA ILE A 82 -4.69 8.42 -18.91
C ILE A 82 -5.05 7.90 -20.30
N ASN A 83 -4.35 6.86 -20.75
CA ASN A 83 -4.58 6.26 -22.07
C ASN A 83 -5.80 5.31 -22.11
N LYS A 84 -6.37 4.98 -20.94
CA LYS A 84 -7.56 4.12 -20.76
C LYS A 84 -7.36 2.71 -21.30
N ASP A 85 -6.14 2.19 -21.21
CA ASP A 85 -5.83 0.83 -21.63
C ASP A 85 -6.09 -0.22 -20.52
N GLY A 86 -6.55 0.24 -19.35
CA GLY A 86 -6.87 -0.59 -18.20
C GLY A 86 -5.65 -1.00 -17.36
N LYS A 87 -4.47 -0.49 -17.69
CA LYS A 87 -3.21 -0.70 -16.97
C LYS A 87 -2.63 0.64 -16.57
N ILE A 88 -1.67 0.61 -15.64
CA ILE A 88 -0.90 1.78 -15.26
C ILE A 88 0.52 1.58 -15.77
N SER A 89 0.93 2.37 -16.75
CA SER A 89 2.31 2.43 -17.19
C SER A 89 3.21 3.12 -16.16
N LYS A 90 4.52 2.88 -16.22
CA LYS A 90 5.49 3.56 -15.33
C LYS A 90 5.45 5.08 -15.46
N ASP A 91 5.19 5.59 -16.66
CA ASP A 91 5.12 7.03 -16.90
C ASP A 91 3.85 7.64 -16.32
N GLU A 92 2.72 6.93 -16.39
CA GLU A 92 1.46 7.34 -15.76
C GLU A 92 1.56 7.32 -14.23
N GLU A 93 2.16 6.26 -13.68
CA GLU A 93 2.45 6.17 -12.25
C GLU A 93 3.33 7.33 -11.79
N LYS A 94 4.44 7.59 -12.48
CA LYS A 94 5.35 8.69 -12.16
C LYS A 94 4.62 10.04 -12.20
N LYS A 95 3.83 10.29 -13.24
CA LYS A 95 3.02 11.51 -13.36
C LYS A 95 2.04 11.66 -12.20
N LEU A 96 1.38 10.57 -11.79
CA LEU A 96 0.47 10.59 -10.65
C LEU A 96 1.22 10.91 -9.35
N LEU A 97 2.33 10.23 -9.07
CA LEU A 97 3.13 10.44 -7.85
C LEU A 97 3.64 11.87 -7.75
N THR A 98 4.19 12.42 -8.84
CA THR A 98 4.65 13.83 -8.87
C THR A 98 3.52 14.83 -8.65
N LYS A 99 2.28 14.52 -9.06
CA LYS A 99 1.13 15.38 -8.81
C LYS A 99 0.59 15.26 -7.38
N MET A 100 0.80 14.13 -6.72
CA MET A 100 0.35 13.88 -5.34
C MET A 100 1.35 14.37 -4.30
N ASP A 101 2.65 14.26 -4.56
CA ASP A 101 3.73 14.74 -3.69
C ASP A 101 3.79 16.27 -3.74
N VAL A 102 2.92 16.91 -2.95
CA VAL A 102 2.74 18.37 -2.96
C VAL A 102 3.87 19.05 -2.20
N ASN A 103 4.34 18.43 -1.11
CA ASN A 103 5.41 18.97 -0.29
C ASN A 103 6.82 18.68 -0.86
N LYS A 104 6.92 17.83 -1.90
CA LYS A 104 8.15 17.44 -2.60
C LYS A 104 9.17 16.80 -1.67
N ASP A 105 8.69 16.06 -0.67
CA ASP A 105 9.56 15.33 0.25
C ASP A 105 9.99 13.95 -0.31
N GLY A 106 9.51 13.61 -1.51
CA GLY A 106 9.82 12.35 -2.19
C GLY A 106 8.95 11.18 -1.72
N SER A 107 7.95 11.43 -0.87
CA SER A 107 6.97 10.46 -0.41
C SER A 107 5.56 10.93 -0.71
N VAL A 108 4.62 9.99 -0.82
CA VAL A 108 3.20 10.32 -0.93
C VAL A 108 2.48 9.76 0.28
N THR A 109 1.94 10.65 1.10
CA THR A 109 1.16 10.30 2.29
C THR A 109 -0.28 9.90 1.95
N PRO A 110 -0.97 9.14 2.82
CA PRO A 110 -2.41 8.88 2.65
C PRO A 110 -3.23 10.17 2.56
N LYS A 111 -2.78 11.25 3.21
CA LYS A 111 -3.47 12.53 3.18
C LYS A 111 -3.35 13.20 1.81
N GLU A 112 -2.18 13.16 1.20
CA GLU A 112 -1.95 13.66 -0.15
C GLU A 112 -2.74 12.88 -1.20
N GLN A 113 -2.81 11.55 -1.07
CA GLN A 113 -3.67 10.70 -1.90
C GLN A 113 -5.14 11.13 -1.79
N GLU A 114 -5.64 11.31 -0.58
CA GLU A 114 -7.03 11.74 -0.33
C GLU A 114 -7.29 13.15 -0.89
N ASN A 115 -6.36 14.09 -0.69
CA ASN A 115 -6.46 15.45 -1.22
C ASN A 115 -6.48 15.48 -2.75
N TYR A 116 -5.55 14.76 -3.40
CA TYR A 116 -5.51 14.66 -4.85
C TYR A 116 -6.78 14.02 -5.40
N TYR A 117 -7.24 12.90 -4.82
CA TYR A 117 -8.49 12.26 -5.22
C TYR A 117 -9.69 13.21 -5.04
N ASN A 118 -9.81 13.90 -3.91
CA ASN A 118 -10.92 14.81 -3.66
C ASN A 118 -10.93 16.03 -4.58
N LYS A 119 -9.76 16.50 -5.02
CA LYS A 119 -9.62 17.59 -5.99
C LYS A 119 -9.99 17.18 -7.42
N ASN A 120 -9.68 15.93 -7.79
CA ASN A 120 -9.83 15.44 -9.17
C ASN A 120 -11.07 14.55 -9.38
N LYS A 121 -11.73 14.11 -8.31
CA LYS A 121 -13.04 13.45 -8.45
C LYS A 121 -14.02 14.46 -9.04
N THR A 122 -14.65 14.10 -10.15
CA THR A 122 -15.76 14.89 -10.67
C THR A 122 -16.88 14.85 -9.64
N LYS A 123 -17.37 16.03 -9.20
CA LYS A 123 -18.64 16.11 -8.48
C LYS A 123 -19.71 15.71 -9.50
N LYS A 124 -20.23 14.49 -9.39
CA LYS A 124 -21.50 14.14 -10.03
C LYS A 124 -22.61 14.95 -9.39
#